data_AF-A0A948RHR2-F1
#
_entry.id   AF-A0A948RHR2-F1
#
_cell.length_a   1.000
_cell.length_b   1.000
_cell.length_c   1.000
_cell.angle_alpha   90.00
_cell.angle_beta   90.00
_cell.angle_gamma   90.00
#
_symmetry.space_group_name_H-M   'P 1'
#
loop_
_entity.id
_entity.type
_entity.pdbx_description
1 polymer ?
#
loop_
_entity_poly.entity_id
_entity_poly.type
_entity_poly.pdbx_seq_one_letter_code
_entity_poly.pdbx_strand_id
1 'polypeptide(L)'
;MPKPSIPPEVQAEVQKIIDEFNRENFSDDEFKEFGVVGYSARFKGKYLYLDRDEYGKPSPICRLTWNGALDDWDFAIYKYSDNCYDPEEWFFPGEEYVDGTVTGAMKAGMEAYPI
;
A
#
# COMPACT_ATOMS: atom_id res chain seq x y z
N MET A 1 -6.08 -22.21 -17.55
CA MET A 1 -5.96 -20.76 -17.77
C MET A 1 -4.80 -20.26 -16.93
N PRO A 2 -3.90 -19.40 -17.46
CA PRO A 2 -2.88 -18.77 -16.63
C PRO A 2 -3.55 -18.00 -15.49
N LYS A 3 -2.97 -18.06 -14.29
CA LYS A 3 -3.45 -17.26 -13.15
C LYS A 3 -3.22 -15.78 -13.50
N PRO A 4 -4.21 -14.89 -13.31
CA PRO A 4 -4.01 -13.47 -13.55
C PRO A 4 -2.88 -12.97 -12.65
N SER A 5 -1.92 -12.28 -13.27
CA SER A 5 -0.80 -11.64 -12.60
C SER A 5 -0.67 -10.21 -13.09
N ILE A 6 -0.30 -9.30 -12.20
CA ILE A 6 -0.11 -7.90 -12.54
C ILE A 6 0.99 -7.80 -13.62
N PRO A 7 0.71 -7.24 -14.81
CA PRO A 7 1.68 -7.13 -15.88
C PRO A 7 2.87 -6.24 -15.50
N PRO A 8 4.08 -6.47 -16.04
CA PRO A 8 5.26 -5.66 -15.72
C PRO A 8 5.07 -4.16 -15.95
N GLU A 9 4.33 -3.77 -16.98
CA GLU A 9 3.99 -2.38 -17.26
C GLU A 9 3.15 -1.76 -16.14
N VAL A 10 2.17 -2.50 -15.61
CA VAL A 10 1.36 -2.06 -14.48
C VAL A 10 2.21 -2.00 -13.21
N GLN A 11 3.09 -2.99 -12.97
CA GLN A 11 4.01 -2.96 -11.82
C GLN A 11 4.93 -1.73 -11.86
N ALA A 12 5.43 -1.37 -13.05
CA ALA A 12 6.28 -0.20 -13.23
C ALA A 12 5.53 1.12 -12.97
N GLU A 13 4.29 1.24 -13.42
CA GLU A 13 3.48 2.44 -13.11
C GLU A 13 3.14 2.53 -11.62
N VAL A 14 2.77 1.41 -10.99
CA VAL A 14 2.56 1.35 -9.53
C VAL A 14 3.81 1.79 -8.77
N GLN A 15 4.99 1.32 -9.19
CA GLN A 15 6.25 1.70 -8.53
C GLN A 15 6.49 3.21 -8.63
N LYS A 16 6.24 3.83 -9.78
CA LYS A 16 6.35 5.29 -9.92
C LYS A 16 5.41 6.05 -8.99
N ILE A 17 4.16 5.58 -8.86
CA ILE A 17 3.16 6.18 -7.95
C ILE A 17 3.66 6.11 -6.50
N ILE A 18 4.23 4.98 -6.08
CA ILE A 18 4.78 4.80 -4.74
C ILE A 18 6.01 5.70 -4.52
N ASP A 19 6.92 5.77 -5.49
CA ASP A 19 8.13 6.60 -5.39
C ASP A 19 7.78 8.11 -5.32
N GLU A 20 6.76 8.54 -6.06
CA GLU A 20 6.22 9.90 -5.99
C GLU A 20 5.59 10.18 -4.65
N PHE A 21 4.68 9.31 -4.18
CA PHE A 21 4.05 9.44 -2.88
C PHE A 21 5.08 9.50 -1.74
N ASN A 22 6.09 8.63 -1.77
CA ASN A 22 7.11 8.58 -0.72
C ASN A 22 7.91 9.88 -0.65
N ARG A 23 8.28 10.43 -1.81
CA ARG A 23 9.00 11.70 -1.90
C ARG A 23 8.14 12.88 -1.45
N GLU A 24 6.83 12.85 -1.68
CA GLU A 24 5.93 13.91 -1.23
C GLU A 24 5.64 13.87 0.27
N ASN A 25 5.63 12.69 0.88
CA ASN A 25 5.13 12.50 2.26
C ASN A 25 6.19 12.13 3.29
N PHE A 26 7.39 11.67 2.88
CA PHE A 26 8.46 11.25 3.79
C PHE A 26 9.83 11.90 3.50
N SER A 27 9.87 12.97 2.69
CA SER A 27 11.13 13.65 2.37
C SER A 27 11.60 14.65 3.44
N ASP A 28 10.80 14.87 4.48
CA ASP A 28 11.12 15.83 5.54
C ASP A 28 12.23 15.35 6.47
N ASP A 29 12.96 16.34 7.00
CA ASP A 29 14.07 16.13 7.93
C ASP A 29 13.65 15.41 9.23
N GLU A 30 12.36 15.47 9.59
CA GLU A 30 11.79 14.76 10.75
C GLU A 30 11.94 13.23 10.65
N PHE A 31 11.95 12.67 9.43
CA PHE A 31 12.12 11.23 9.23
C PHE A 31 13.59 10.78 9.21
N LYS A 32 14.56 11.69 9.16
CA LYS A 32 15.99 11.35 9.10
C LYS A 32 16.48 10.58 10.32
N GLU A 33 15.90 10.83 11.50
CA GLU A 33 16.25 10.08 12.72
C GLU A 33 15.76 8.63 12.69
N PHE A 34 14.72 8.34 11.89
CA PHE A 34 14.11 7.02 11.75
C PHE A 34 14.68 6.19 10.59
N GLY A 35 15.50 6.83 9.74
CA GLY A 35 16.11 6.20 8.58
C GLY A 35 15.28 6.43 7.31
N VAL A 36 15.28 5.45 6.40
CA VAL A 36 14.45 5.54 5.19
C VAL A 36 13.02 5.17 5.58
N VAL A 37 12.13 6.16 5.59
CA VAL A 37 10.69 5.95 5.81
C VAL A 37 9.97 5.96 4.48
N GLY A 38 9.11 4.97 4.25
CA GLY A 38 8.27 4.96 3.05
C GLY A 38 7.60 3.63 2.74
N TYR A 39 6.66 3.68 1.80
CA TYR A 39 5.99 2.50 1.28
C TYR A 39 6.89 1.70 0.34
N SER A 40 6.71 0.38 0.37
CA SER A 40 7.34 -0.56 -0.56
C SER A 40 6.30 -1.52 -1.14
N ALA A 41 6.47 -1.86 -2.42
CA ALA A 41 5.60 -2.79 -3.11
C ALA A 41 6.16 -4.22 -3.06
N ARG A 42 5.29 -5.19 -2.74
CA ARG A 42 5.53 -6.60 -3.08
C ARG A 42 4.42 -7.11 -3.99
N PHE A 43 4.77 -7.52 -5.20
CA PHE A 43 3.84 -8.09 -6.16
C PHE A 43 3.81 -9.61 -6.07
N LYS A 44 2.61 -10.22 -6.00
CA LYS A 44 2.45 -11.68 -6.00
C LYS A 44 1.14 -12.10 -6.66
N GLY A 45 1.24 -12.63 -7.88
CA GLY A 45 0.06 -12.95 -8.69
C GLY A 45 -0.72 -11.67 -9.00
N LYS A 46 -2.02 -11.66 -8.70
CA LYS A 46 -2.88 -10.48 -8.87
C LYS A 46 -2.82 -9.50 -7.69
N TYR A 47 -1.99 -9.74 -6.68
CA TYR A 47 -1.97 -8.92 -5.47
C TYR A 47 -0.76 -7.98 -5.44
N LEU A 48 -1.01 -6.75 -5.01
CA LEU A 48 -0.02 -5.79 -4.55
C LEU A 48 -0.12 -5.70 -3.03
N TYR A 49 0.97 -5.99 -2.33
CA TYR A 49 1.09 -5.75 -0.91
C TYR A 49 1.86 -4.45 -0.71
N LEU A 50 1.27 -3.53 0.06
CA LEU A 50 1.91 -2.29 0.47
C LEU A 50 2.37 -2.49 1.91
N ASP A 51 3.70 -2.52 2.07
CA ASP A 51 4.34 -2.49 3.38
C ASP A 51 4.94 -1.10 3.58
N ARG A 52 5.07 -0.65 4.83
CA ARG A 52 5.77 0.60 5.18
C ARG A 52 7.02 0.30 5.99
N ASP A 53 8.14 0.87 5.57
CA ASP A 53 9.37 0.90 6.38
C ASP A 53 9.36 2.17 7.22
N GLU A 54 9.53 2.02 8.52
CA GLU A 54 9.57 3.13 9.49
C GLU A 54 10.86 3.11 10.33
N TYR A 55 11.55 1.97 10.42
CA TYR A 55 12.71 1.76 11.29
C TYR A 55 13.67 0.68 10.74
N GLY A 56 13.79 0.57 9.42
CA GLY A 56 14.57 -0.47 8.73
C GLY A 56 13.89 -1.84 8.72
N LYS A 57 12.59 -1.91 9.02
CA LYS A 57 11.80 -3.14 8.97
C LYS A 57 10.44 -2.88 8.32
N PRO A 58 10.23 -3.35 7.08
CA PRO A 58 8.94 -3.27 6.42
C PRO A 58 7.85 -3.98 7.22
N SER A 59 6.76 -3.27 7.47
CA SER A 59 5.58 -3.76 8.18
C SER A 59 4.34 -3.72 7.27
N PRO A 60 3.47 -4.73 7.31
CA PRO A 60 2.32 -4.83 6.42
C PRO A 60 1.25 -3.77 6.74
N ILE A 61 0.80 -3.05 5.71
CA ILE A 61 -0.23 -2.00 5.87
C ILE A 61 -1.53 -2.43 5.22
N CYS A 62 -1.50 -2.70 3.92
CA CYS A 62 -2.69 -3.11 3.17
C CYS A 62 -2.32 -3.95 1.95
N ARG A 63 -3.34 -4.53 1.31
CA ARG A 63 -3.20 -5.29 0.08
C ARG A 63 -4.27 -4.86 -0.90
N LEU A 64 -3.86 -4.62 -2.14
CA LEU A 64 -4.74 -4.38 -3.26
C LEU A 64 -4.83 -5.61 -4.16
N THR A 65 -6.01 -5.85 -4.73
CA THR A 65 -6.27 -6.92 -5.69
C THR A 65 -6.50 -6.33 -7.07
N TRP A 66 -5.61 -6.64 -8.00
CA TRP A 66 -5.71 -6.20 -9.38
C TRP A 66 -6.90 -6.85 -10.09
N ASN A 67 -7.72 -6.00 -10.70
CA ASN A 67 -8.94 -6.37 -11.42
C ASN A 67 -8.74 -6.50 -12.95
N GLY A 68 -7.58 -6.12 -13.49
CA GLY A 68 -7.31 -6.05 -14.93
C GLY A 68 -7.05 -4.65 -15.49
N ALA A 69 -7.31 -3.59 -14.70
CA ALA A 69 -7.14 -2.18 -15.04
C ALA A 69 -6.12 -1.50 -14.11
N LEU A 70 -5.79 -0.22 -14.35
CA LEU A 70 -4.89 0.56 -13.50
C LEU A 70 -5.58 1.14 -12.26
N ASP A 71 -6.91 1.12 -12.24
CA ASP A 71 -7.79 1.70 -11.23
C ASP A 71 -8.82 0.68 -10.71
N ASP A 72 -9.53 1.05 -9.64
CA ASP A 72 -10.61 0.28 -9.01
C ASP A 72 -10.17 -1.08 -8.43
N TRP A 73 -9.00 -1.12 -7.78
CA TRP A 73 -8.45 -2.34 -7.18
C TRP A 73 -9.10 -2.62 -5.82
N ASP A 74 -9.45 -3.89 -5.55
CA ASP A 74 -10.09 -4.24 -4.28
C ASP A 74 -9.10 -4.06 -3.13
N PHE A 75 -9.51 -3.33 -2.09
CA PHE A 75 -8.71 -3.04 -0.91
C PHE A 75 -8.91 -4.05 0.22
N ALA A 76 -7.85 -4.28 1.00
CA ALA A 76 -7.88 -5.03 2.25
C ALA A 76 -6.85 -4.43 3.21
N ILE A 77 -7.29 -3.97 4.37
CA ILE A 77 -6.41 -3.49 5.44
C ILE A 77 -5.76 -4.69 6.15
N TYR A 78 -4.51 -4.55 6.58
CA TYR A 78 -3.87 -5.57 7.41
C TYR A 78 -4.33 -5.42 8.86
N LYS A 79 -4.85 -6.46 9.51
CA LYS A 79 -5.24 -6.46 10.93
C LYS A 79 -4.14 -7.11 11.76
N TYR A 80 -3.47 -6.31 12.60
CA TYR A 80 -2.42 -6.80 13.49
C TYR A 80 -2.94 -7.74 14.60
N SER A 81 -4.21 -7.62 14.98
CA SER A 81 -4.82 -8.51 15.98
C SER A 81 -4.85 -9.97 15.50
N ASP A 82 -5.12 -10.17 14.21
CA ASP A 82 -5.35 -11.48 13.60
C ASP A 82 -4.23 -11.88 12.63
N ASN A 83 -3.26 -11.00 12.42
CA ASN A 83 -2.15 -11.13 11.48
C ASN A 83 -2.59 -11.45 10.03
N CYS A 84 -3.69 -10.88 9.57
CA CYS A 84 -4.30 -11.17 8.27
C CYS A 84 -4.70 -9.89 7.50
N TYR A 85 -4.93 -10.01 6.19
CA TYR A 85 -5.52 -8.93 5.39
C TYR A 85 -7.02 -9.15 5.29
N ASP A 86 -7.80 -8.15 5.67
CA ASP A 86 -9.25 -8.23 5.79
C ASP A 86 -9.92 -7.26 4.78
N PRO A 87 -10.55 -7.77 3.71
CA PRO A 87 -11.30 -6.95 2.75
C PRO A 87 -12.70 -6.54 3.26
N GLU A 88 -13.18 -7.13 4.35
CA GLU A 88 -14.48 -6.82 4.94
C GLU A 88 -14.39 -5.83 6.11
N GLU A 89 -13.16 -5.49 6.54
CA GLU A 89 -12.91 -4.48 7.54
C GLU A 89 -13.00 -3.08 6.92
N TRP A 90 -14.09 -2.38 7.27
CA TRP A 90 -14.38 -0.99 6.85
C TRP A 90 -14.56 -0.08 8.07
N PHE A 91 -14.14 -0.49 9.27
CA PHE A 91 -14.20 0.38 10.46
C PHE A 91 -12.80 0.69 10.97
N PHE A 92 -12.06 1.45 10.17
CA PHE A 92 -10.71 1.89 10.49
C PHE A 92 -10.48 3.36 10.09
N PRO A 93 -9.56 4.08 10.75
CA PRO A 93 -9.21 5.45 10.35
C PRO A 93 -8.65 5.50 8.92
N GLY A 94 -9.16 6.40 8.08
CA GLY A 94 -8.70 6.55 6.71
C GLY A 94 -9.46 5.74 5.66
N GLU A 95 -10.56 5.07 6.03
CA GLU A 95 -11.43 4.38 5.07
C GLU A 95 -11.93 5.31 3.94
N GLU A 96 -12.08 6.61 4.22
CA GLU A 96 -12.53 7.61 3.27
C GLU A 96 -11.57 7.83 2.09
N TYR A 97 -10.32 7.40 2.23
CA TYR A 97 -9.31 7.46 1.17
C TYR A 97 -9.30 6.21 0.29
N VAL A 98 -10.06 5.17 0.62
CA VAL A 98 -10.15 3.95 -0.18
C VAL A 98 -11.02 4.22 -1.42
N ASP A 99 -10.37 4.62 -2.51
CA ASP A 99 -10.98 5.01 -3.78
C ASP A 99 -10.65 4.04 -4.95
N GLY A 100 -10.05 2.89 -4.62
CA GLY A 100 -9.60 1.89 -5.60
C GLY A 100 -8.26 2.21 -6.27
N THR A 101 -7.60 3.31 -5.90
CA THR A 101 -6.26 3.67 -6.40
C THR A 101 -5.15 3.27 -5.42
N VAL A 102 -3.93 3.13 -5.94
CA VAL A 102 -2.74 2.88 -5.10
C VAL A 102 -2.46 4.06 -4.16
N THR A 103 -2.64 5.30 -4.65
CA THR A 103 -2.47 6.50 -3.83
C THR A 103 -3.48 6.56 -2.68
N GLY A 104 -4.75 6.27 -2.96
CA GLY A 104 -5.80 6.18 -1.94
C GLY A 104 -5.47 5.15 -0.87
N ALA A 105 -4.99 3.97 -1.28
CA ALA A 105 -4.58 2.92 -0.35
C ALA A 105 -3.39 3.32 0.54
N MET A 106 -2.42 4.07 0.02
CA MET A 106 -1.30 4.60 0.83
C MET A 106 -1.76 5.69 1.81
N LYS A 107 -2.70 6.56 1.41
CA LYS A 107 -3.32 7.55 2.31
C LYS A 107 -4.12 6.89 3.42
N ALA A 108 -4.96 5.91 3.08
CA ALA A 108 -5.69 5.11 4.05
C ALA A 108 -4.74 4.46 5.06
N GLY A 109 -3.60 3.92 4.59
CA GLY A 109 -2.58 3.35 5.46
C GLY A 109 -1.89 4.35 6.39
N MET A 110 -1.71 5.61 5.97
CA MET A 110 -1.15 6.67 6.82
C MET A 110 -2.05 7.01 8.00
N GLU A 111 -3.35 7.06 7.77
CA GLU A 111 -4.34 7.35 8.82
C GLU A 111 -4.58 6.12 9.73
N ALA A 112 -4.70 4.93 9.14
CA ALA A 112 -4.94 3.70 9.88
C ALA A 112 -3.79 3.40 10.85
N TYR A 113 -2.55 3.67 10.40
CA TYR A 113 -1.33 3.46 11.15
C TYR A 113 -0.49 4.74 11.10
N PRO A 114 -0.62 5.67 12.05
CA PRO A 114 0.25 6.84 12.11
C PRO A 114 1.67 6.44 12.58
N ILE A 115 2.68 7.23 12.15
CA ILE A 115 4.09 7.11 12.54
C ILE A 115 4.37 7.92 13.80
#